data_AF-A0A2V8E332-F1
#
_entry.id   AF-A0A2V8E332-F1
#
_cell.length_a   1.000
_cell.length_b   1.000
_cell.length_c   1.000
_cell.angle_alpha   90.00
_cell.angle_beta   90.00
_cell.angle_gamma   90.00
#
_symmetry.space_group_name_H-M   'P 1'
#
loop_
_entity.id
_entity.type
_entity.pdbx_description
1 polymer ?
#
loop_
_entity_poly.entity_id
_entity_poly.type
_entity_poly.pdbx_seq_one_letter_code
_entity_poly.pdbx_strand_id
1 'polypeptide(L)'
;PVSGQAQSTNPASAGPASKTRWGEPDLQGIWTRDGEVPLQRPAKYADREFFTDEERAALDSQRTDIISREATEARRKRGTEQDVGGAYNQAIFISHLRLGKRTSLIVDPPDGRMPPFTPEEQKRRAEIRDYALALMQATDVCKSRLPGCELGKYAPPSPRRAEVPPY
;
A
#
# COMPACT_ATOMS: atom_id res chain seq x y z
N PRO A 1 -32.22 -32.22 10.79
CA PRO A 1 -30.79 -31.92 11.04
C PRO A 1 -29.92 -32.34 9.85
N VAL A 2 -29.43 -31.36 9.07
CA VAL A 2 -28.52 -31.64 7.96
C VAL A 2 -27.10 -31.49 8.49
N SER A 3 -26.40 -32.61 8.68
CA SER A 3 -24.99 -32.62 9.06
C SER A 3 -24.14 -32.12 7.89
N GLY A 4 -23.43 -31.01 8.08
CA GLY A 4 -22.47 -30.50 7.11
C GLY A 4 -21.25 -31.42 7.02
N GLN A 5 -20.86 -31.82 5.81
CA GLN A 5 -19.60 -32.50 5.56
C GLN A 5 -18.44 -31.53 5.82
N ALA A 6 -17.56 -31.89 6.76
CA ALA A 6 -16.27 -31.23 6.92
C ALA A 6 -15.39 -31.51 5.70
N GLN A 7 -14.89 -30.46 5.06
CA GLN A 7 -13.85 -30.59 4.04
C GLN A 7 -12.53 -30.96 4.73
N SER A 8 -12.00 -32.13 4.38
CA SER A 8 -10.68 -32.58 4.78
C SER A 8 -9.60 -31.73 4.11
N THR A 9 -8.90 -30.90 4.88
CA THR A 9 -7.71 -30.18 4.41
C THR A 9 -6.50 -31.12 4.46
N ASN A 10 -6.42 -32.07 3.52
CA ASN A 10 -5.15 -32.73 3.23
C ASN A 10 -4.32 -31.79 2.35
N PRO A 11 -3.09 -31.41 2.74
CA PRO A 11 -2.21 -30.67 1.86
C PRO A 11 -1.82 -31.58 0.70
N ALA A 12 -2.38 -31.34 -0.48
CA ALA A 12 -1.95 -32.00 -1.69
C ALA A 12 -0.49 -31.62 -1.94
N SER A 13 0.40 -32.61 -2.07
CA SER A 13 1.74 -32.40 -2.60
C SER A 13 1.58 -31.79 -4.00
N ALA A 14 2.12 -30.60 -4.23
CA ALA A 14 2.14 -30.01 -5.56
C ALA A 14 2.91 -30.97 -6.49
N GLY A 15 2.23 -31.48 -7.51
CA GLY A 15 2.86 -32.25 -8.58
C GLY A 15 3.82 -31.36 -9.39
N PRO A 16 4.65 -31.95 -10.27
CA PRO A 16 5.49 -31.15 -11.16
C PRO A 16 4.62 -30.21 -12.00
N ALA A 17 5.06 -28.94 -12.12
CA ALA A 17 4.35 -27.94 -12.92
C ALA A 17 4.09 -28.48 -14.34
N SER A 18 2.85 -28.31 -14.83
CA SER A 18 2.56 -28.58 -16.23
C SER A 18 3.50 -27.76 -17.11
N LYS A 19 3.85 -28.29 -18.28
CA LYS A 19 4.70 -27.59 -19.24
C LYS A 19 3.85 -27.14 -20.42
N THR A 20 4.20 -26.00 -21.00
CA THR A 20 3.65 -25.55 -22.27
C THR A 20 4.09 -26.49 -23.40
N ARG A 21 3.41 -26.43 -24.56
CA ARG A 21 3.81 -27.21 -25.75
C ARG A 21 5.23 -26.92 -26.25
N TRP A 22 5.86 -25.82 -25.80
CA TRP A 22 7.23 -25.43 -26.14
C TRP A 22 8.23 -25.68 -24.99
N GLY A 23 7.83 -26.41 -23.95
CA GLY A 23 8.73 -26.98 -22.94
C GLY A 23 9.01 -26.12 -21.70
N GLU A 24 8.42 -24.92 -21.61
CA GLU A 24 8.54 -24.03 -20.45
C GLU A 24 7.50 -24.35 -19.37
N PRO A 25 7.72 -23.96 -18.09
CA PRO A 25 6.68 -24.05 -17.06
C PRO A 25 5.41 -23.30 -17.47
N ASP A 26 4.28 -24.00 -17.42
CA ASP A 26 2.98 -23.40 -17.66
C ASP A 26 2.48 -22.71 -16.38
N LEU A 27 2.45 -21.38 -16.41
CA LEU A 27 2.00 -20.53 -15.31
C LEU A 27 0.52 -20.11 -15.45
N GLN A 28 -0.24 -20.76 -16.35
CA GLN A 28 -1.68 -20.53 -16.45
C GLN A 28 -2.42 -21.07 -15.23
N GLY A 29 -3.40 -20.33 -14.74
CA GLY A 29 -4.18 -20.73 -13.58
C GLY A 29 -4.93 -19.58 -12.93
N ILE A 30 -5.65 -19.91 -11.85
CA ILE A 30 -6.28 -18.92 -10.97
C ILE A 30 -5.30 -18.65 -9.83
N TRP A 31 -4.87 -17.40 -9.72
CA TRP A 31 -3.93 -16.94 -8.70
C TRP A 31 -4.68 -16.17 -7.62
N THR A 32 -4.47 -16.53 -6.35
CA THR A 32 -5.03 -15.83 -5.20
C THR A 32 -3.94 -15.07 -4.45
N ARG A 33 -4.35 -14.04 -3.69
CA ARG A 33 -3.49 -13.34 -2.75
C ARG A 33 -3.93 -13.69 -1.34
N ASP A 34 -3.14 -14.50 -0.66
CA ASP A 34 -3.51 -15.05 0.66
C ASP A 34 -3.04 -14.18 1.83
N GLY A 35 -2.26 -13.14 1.56
CA GLY A 35 -1.79 -12.20 2.57
C GLY A 35 -1.19 -10.95 1.97
N GLU A 36 -0.99 -9.94 2.81
CA GLU A 36 -0.31 -8.70 2.44
C GLU A 36 1.19 -8.83 2.64
N VAL A 37 1.96 -8.46 1.62
CA VAL A 37 3.41 -8.46 1.65
C VAL A 37 3.89 -7.06 1.25
N PRO A 38 4.76 -6.42 2.05
CA PRO A 38 5.32 -5.12 1.69
C PRO A 38 6.00 -5.16 0.32
N LEU A 39 5.88 -4.11 -0.50
CA LEU A 39 6.64 -4.07 -1.76
C LEU A 39 8.14 -4.14 -1.48
N GLN A 40 8.64 -3.28 -0.59
CA GLN A 40 10.05 -3.21 -0.20
C GLN A 40 10.24 -3.65 1.24
N ARG A 41 11.39 -4.26 1.54
CA ARG A 41 11.70 -4.70 2.90
C ARG A 41 11.97 -3.51 3.81
N PRO A 42 11.30 -3.44 4.99
CA PRO A 42 11.66 -2.47 6.01
C PRO A 42 13.13 -2.64 6.44
N ALA A 43 13.85 -1.52 6.60
CA ALA A 43 15.29 -1.52 6.83
C ALA A 43 15.71 -2.34 8.08
N LYS A 44 14.85 -2.39 9.10
CA LYS A 44 15.07 -3.18 10.32
C LYS A 44 15.20 -4.70 10.09
N TYR A 45 14.79 -5.19 8.92
CA TYR A 45 14.88 -6.61 8.58
C TYR A 45 16.07 -6.95 7.69
N ALA A 46 16.86 -5.96 7.22
CA ALA A 46 18.07 -6.18 6.40
C ALA A 46 17.86 -7.25 5.31
N ASP A 47 18.61 -8.36 5.30
CA ASP A 47 18.48 -9.44 4.31
C ASP A 47 17.51 -10.57 4.75
N ARG A 48 16.78 -10.37 5.85
CA ARG A 48 15.88 -11.40 6.39
C ARG A 48 14.61 -11.50 5.57
N GLU A 49 14.50 -12.59 4.84
CA GLU A 49 13.40 -12.83 3.89
C GLU A 49 12.04 -13.04 4.55
N PHE A 50 12.00 -13.59 5.78
CA PHE A 50 10.76 -13.96 6.46
C PHE A 50 10.59 -13.27 7.81
N PHE A 51 9.33 -12.96 8.13
CA PHE A 51 8.91 -12.61 9.48
C PHE A 51 8.81 -13.86 10.35
N THR A 52 8.97 -13.69 11.67
CA THR A 52 8.46 -14.69 12.61
C THR A 52 6.94 -14.56 12.76
N ASP A 53 6.27 -15.60 13.27
CA ASP A 53 4.82 -15.56 13.46
C ASP A 53 4.41 -14.53 14.52
N GLU A 54 5.24 -14.33 15.55
CA GLU A 54 5.04 -13.30 16.58
C GLU A 54 5.12 -11.89 16.00
N GLU A 55 6.10 -11.65 15.11
CA GLU A 55 6.23 -10.36 14.43
C GLU A 55 5.03 -10.06 13.53
N ARG A 56 4.54 -11.06 12.80
CA ARG A 56 3.33 -10.92 11.97
C ARG A 56 2.12 -10.58 12.83
N ALA A 57 1.91 -11.30 13.93
CA ALA A 57 0.81 -11.04 14.85
C ALA A 57 0.88 -9.63 15.46
N ALA A 58 2.09 -9.20 15.86
CA ALA A 58 2.30 -7.87 16.41
C ALA A 58 2.03 -6.77 15.37
N LEU A 59 2.51 -6.94 14.13
CA LEU A 59 2.28 -5.97 13.05
C LEU A 59 0.81 -5.93 12.62
N ASP A 60 0.13 -7.08 12.52
CA ASP A 60 -1.31 -7.11 12.21
C ASP A 60 -2.14 -6.44 13.31
N SER A 61 -1.76 -6.62 14.58
CA SER A 61 -2.37 -5.90 15.71
C SER A 61 -2.18 -4.39 15.58
N GLN A 62 -0.95 -3.93 15.34
CA GLN A 62 -0.64 -2.51 15.13
C GLN A 62 -1.42 -1.91 13.95
N ARG A 63 -1.53 -2.63 12.84
CA ARG A 63 -2.31 -2.21 11.67
C ARG A 63 -3.78 -2.08 12.01
N THR A 64 -4.33 -3.07 12.70
CA THR A 64 -5.74 -3.08 13.15
C THR A 64 -6.04 -1.88 14.05
N ASP A 65 -5.14 -1.56 14.97
CA ASP A 65 -5.27 -0.41 15.87
C ASP A 65 -5.28 0.92 15.09
N ILE A 66 -4.37 1.08 14.12
CA ILE A 66 -4.32 2.29 13.28
C ILE A 66 -5.62 2.47 12.49
N ILE A 67 -6.08 1.41 11.84
CA ILE A 67 -7.32 1.40 11.04
C ILE A 67 -8.53 1.71 11.94
N SER A 68 -8.60 1.12 13.12
CA SER A 68 -9.72 1.31 14.05
C SER A 68 -9.79 2.74 14.60
N ARG A 69 -8.63 3.35 14.91
CA ARG A 69 -8.54 4.76 15.33
C ARG A 69 -8.99 5.74 14.25
N GLU A 70 -8.91 5.36 12.97
CA GLU A 70 -9.44 6.15 11.87
C GLU A 70 -10.95 6.08 11.74
N ALA A 71 -11.53 4.94 12.03
CA ALA A 71 -12.97 4.76 12.00
C ALA A 71 -13.69 5.43 13.18
N THR A 72 -12.98 5.90 14.21
CA THR A 72 -13.60 6.47 15.41
C THR A 72 -14.13 7.89 15.17
N GLU A 73 -15.38 8.14 15.57
CA GLU A 73 -16.03 9.46 15.51
C GLU A 73 -15.32 10.54 16.35
N ALA A 74 -14.46 10.14 17.30
CA ALA A 74 -13.69 11.07 18.14
C ALA A 74 -12.79 12.03 17.33
N ARG A 75 -12.44 11.69 16.09
CA ARG A 75 -11.66 12.56 15.19
C ARG A 75 -12.52 13.52 14.36
N ARG A 76 -13.84 13.48 14.50
CA ARG A 76 -14.80 14.25 13.70
C ARG A 76 -15.61 15.18 14.58
N LYS A 77 -15.58 16.47 14.28
CA LYS A 77 -16.47 17.45 14.90
C LYS A 77 -17.72 17.55 14.04
N ARG A 78 -18.88 17.24 14.62
CA ARG A 78 -20.16 17.27 13.90
C ARG A 78 -20.36 18.57 13.12
N GLY A 79 -20.79 18.46 11.86
CA GLY A 79 -21.08 19.60 11.00
C GLY A 79 -19.85 20.32 10.43
N THR A 80 -18.66 19.72 10.53
CA THR A 80 -17.46 20.21 9.86
C THR A 80 -17.22 19.45 8.55
N GLU A 81 -16.41 20.02 7.64
CA GLU A 81 -15.99 19.30 6.43
C GLU A 81 -15.30 17.95 6.75
N GLN A 82 -14.56 17.89 7.86
CA GLN A 82 -13.90 16.68 8.33
C GLN A 82 -14.88 15.59 8.81
N ASP A 83 -16.08 15.99 9.24
CA ASP A 83 -17.18 15.06 9.58
C ASP A 83 -17.65 14.29 8.35
N VAL A 84 -17.83 15.00 7.23
CA VAL A 84 -18.24 14.41 5.95
C VAL A 84 -17.08 13.68 5.28
N GLY A 85 -15.89 14.27 5.26
CA GLY A 85 -14.70 13.71 4.61
C GLY A 85 -14.19 12.42 5.26
N GLY A 86 -14.55 12.15 6.52
CA GLY A 86 -14.21 10.91 7.21
C GLY A 86 -15.14 9.72 6.93
N ALA A 87 -16.19 9.90 6.12
CA ALA A 87 -17.18 8.85 5.84
C ALA A 87 -16.56 7.64 5.10
N TYR A 88 -15.63 7.86 4.17
CA TYR A 88 -14.89 6.82 3.46
C TYR A 88 -13.62 6.41 4.21
N ASN A 89 -13.79 5.66 5.30
CA ASN A 89 -12.67 5.23 6.14
C ASN A 89 -12.10 3.85 5.77
N GLN A 90 -10.85 3.61 6.17
CA GLN A 90 -10.16 2.35 5.91
C GLN A 90 -10.83 1.12 6.55
N ALA A 91 -11.54 1.26 7.67
CA ALA A 91 -12.09 0.10 8.38
C ALA A 91 -13.31 -0.52 7.67
N ILE A 92 -14.08 0.28 6.95
CA ILE A 92 -15.32 -0.16 6.29
C ILE A 92 -15.11 -0.38 4.78
N PHE A 93 -14.38 0.52 4.12
CA PHE A 93 -14.35 0.57 2.65
C PHE A 93 -13.16 -0.14 2.01
N ILE A 94 -12.18 -0.60 2.80
CA ILE A 94 -10.99 -1.29 2.30
C ILE A 94 -10.88 -2.66 2.95
N SER A 95 -10.64 -3.69 2.14
CA SER A 95 -10.33 -5.03 2.63
C SER A 95 -8.87 -5.13 3.03
N HIS A 96 -8.61 -5.59 4.26
CA HIS A 96 -7.27 -5.80 4.81
C HIS A 96 -7.00 -7.29 4.96
N LEU A 97 -5.90 -7.77 4.39
CA LEU A 97 -5.44 -9.14 4.63
C LEU A 97 -4.41 -9.16 5.75
N ARG A 98 -4.32 -10.31 6.43
CA ARG A 98 -3.22 -10.61 7.35
C ARG A 98 -1.88 -10.50 6.63
N LEU A 99 -0.83 -10.13 7.36
CA LEU A 99 0.52 -10.13 6.83
C LEU A 99 0.93 -11.54 6.37
N GLY A 100 1.48 -11.61 5.16
CA GLY A 100 2.15 -12.78 4.62
C GLY A 100 3.46 -13.07 5.37
N LYS A 101 4.10 -14.20 5.03
CA LYS A 101 5.34 -14.62 5.69
C LYS A 101 6.57 -13.81 5.25
N ARG A 102 6.57 -13.31 4.01
CA ARG A 102 7.72 -12.59 3.44
C ARG A 102 7.75 -11.15 3.91
N THR A 103 8.95 -10.65 4.15
CA THR A 103 9.21 -9.26 4.53
C THR A 103 9.18 -8.29 3.34
N SER A 104 9.21 -8.81 2.11
CA SER A 104 9.13 -8.02 0.86
C SER A 104 8.64 -8.86 -0.34
N LEU A 105 8.04 -8.19 -1.34
CA LEU A 105 7.79 -8.74 -2.67
C LEU A 105 9.05 -8.76 -3.54
N ILE A 106 9.97 -7.82 -3.34
CA ILE A 106 11.25 -7.77 -4.02
C ILE A 106 12.16 -8.84 -3.39
N VAL A 107 12.67 -9.72 -4.24
CA VAL A 107 13.53 -10.84 -3.85
C VAL A 107 14.98 -10.56 -4.17
N ASP A 108 15.21 -9.87 -5.29
CA ASP A 108 16.52 -9.45 -5.77
C ASP A 108 16.45 -7.94 -6.07
N PRO A 109 17.29 -7.08 -5.46
CA PRO A 109 18.42 -7.39 -4.56
C PRO A 109 18.03 -8.11 -3.25
N PRO A 110 18.95 -8.85 -2.62
CA PRO A 110 18.67 -9.63 -1.41
C PRO A 110 18.13 -8.83 -0.25
N ASP A 111 18.39 -7.52 -0.19
CA ASP A 111 17.85 -6.58 0.81
C ASP A 111 16.36 -6.25 0.61
N GLY A 112 15.76 -6.75 -0.48
CA GLY A 112 14.35 -6.59 -0.81
C GLY A 112 13.96 -5.14 -1.08
N ARG A 113 14.89 -4.28 -1.52
CA ARG A 113 14.61 -2.87 -1.81
C ARG A 113 14.69 -2.59 -3.30
N MET A 114 13.95 -1.57 -3.74
CA MET A 114 14.13 -1.09 -5.09
C MET A 114 15.54 -0.51 -5.23
N PRO A 115 16.26 -0.83 -6.32
CA PRO A 115 17.52 -0.18 -6.63
C PRO A 115 17.36 1.35 -6.67
N PRO A 116 18.42 2.11 -6.37
CA PRO A 116 18.37 3.56 -6.46
C PRO A 116 18.05 3.99 -7.90
N PHE A 117 17.25 5.05 -8.04
CA PHE A 117 16.96 5.64 -9.34
C PHE A 117 18.22 6.21 -9.99
N THR A 118 18.26 6.20 -11.32
CA THR A 118 19.30 6.90 -12.09
C THR A 118 19.21 8.41 -11.84
N PRO A 119 20.30 9.18 -12.03
CA PRO A 119 20.26 10.64 -11.87
C PRO A 119 19.21 11.33 -12.75
N GLU A 120 18.99 10.82 -13.96
CA GLU A 120 17.96 11.32 -14.88
C GLU A 120 16.55 11.14 -14.31
N GLU A 121 16.25 9.94 -13.79
CA GLU A 121 14.94 9.65 -13.20
C GLU A 121 14.72 10.43 -11.89
N GLN A 122 15.78 10.63 -11.10
CA GLN A 122 15.70 11.50 -9.92
C GLN A 122 15.31 12.93 -10.30
N LYS A 123 15.87 13.47 -11.39
CA LYS A 123 15.52 14.80 -11.90
C LYS A 123 14.06 14.84 -12.36
N ARG A 124 13.62 13.87 -13.15
CA ARG A 124 12.23 13.77 -13.62
C ARG A 124 11.23 13.71 -12.46
N ARG A 125 11.51 12.90 -11.44
CA ARG A 125 10.67 12.81 -10.22
C ARG A 125 10.64 14.11 -9.43
N ALA A 126 11.76 14.84 -9.37
CA ALA A 126 11.81 16.15 -8.73
C ALA A 126 10.93 17.16 -9.49
N GLU A 127 11.01 17.18 -10.83
CA GLU A 127 10.17 18.04 -11.67
C GLU A 127 8.68 17.74 -11.51
N ILE A 128 8.29 16.46 -11.48
CA ILE A 128 6.91 16.02 -11.21
C ILE A 128 6.47 16.45 -9.80
N ARG A 129 7.34 16.29 -8.80
CA ARG A 129 7.05 16.70 -7.42
C ARG A 129 6.80 18.21 -7.33
N ASP A 130 7.66 19.02 -7.94
CA ASP A 130 7.55 20.47 -7.94
C ASP A 130 6.28 20.93 -8.67
N TYR A 131 5.95 20.26 -9.77
CA TYR A 131 4.70 20.49 -10.48
C TYR A 131 3.48 20.16 -9.59
N ALA A 132 3.46 18.99 -8.93
CA ALA A 132 2.38 18.61 -8.02
C ALA A 132 2.24 19.59 -6.85
N LEU A 133 3.34 20.02 -6.23
CA LEU A 133 3.34 21.03 -5.17
C LEU A 133 2.79 22.38 -5.64
N ALA A 134 3.11 22.78 -6.88
CA ALA A 134 2.57 24.00 -7.48
C ALA A 134 1.04 23.93 -7.63
N LEU A 135 0.51 22.78 -8.05
CA LEU A 135 -0.94 22.61 -8.22
C LEU A 135 -1.73 22.56 -6.89
N MET A 136 -1.07 22.28 -5.77
CA MET A 136 -1.70 22.24 -4.44
C MET A 136 -1.93 23.62 -3.79
N GLN A 137 -1.44 24.71 -4.39
CA GLN A 137 -1.44 26.04 -3.77
C GLN A 137 -2.84 26.56 -3.37
N ALA A 138 -3.84 26.38 -4.22
CA ALA A 138 -5.20 26.91 -4.00
C ALA A 138 -6.19 25.85 -3.49
N THR A 139 -5.74 25.00 -2.55
CA THR A 139 -6.57 23.94 -1.95
C THR A 139 -7.04 24.32 -0.54
N ASP A 140 -8.23 23.87 -0.15
CA ASP A 140 -8.73 24.06 1.23
C ASP A 140 -7.86 23.34 2.27
N VAL A 141 -7.21 22.25 1.86
CA VAL A 141 -6.19 21.54 2.65
C VAL A 141 -5.04 22.49 3.04
N CYS A 142 -4.53 23.26 2.08
CA CYS A 142 -3.48 24.25 2.34
C CYS A 142 -4.00 25.50 3.05
N LYS A 143 -5.20 25.96 2.73
CA LYS A 143 -5.86 27.09 3.40
C LYS A 143 -6.01 26.84 4.90
N SER A 144 -6.44 25.63 5.26
CA SER A 144 -6.72 25.19 6.63
C SER A 144 -5.51 24.57 7.34
N ARG A 145 -4.32 24.58 6.71
CA ARG A 145 -3.07 24.02 7.25
C ARG A 145 -3.22 22.57 7.73
N LEU A 146 -3.98 21.77 6.99
CA LEU A 146 -4.16 20.36 7.29
C LEU A 146 -2.87 19.58 6.95
N PRO A 147 -2.65 18.39 7.54
CA PRO A 147 -1.44 17.58 7.29
C PRO A 147 -1.16 17.30 5.81
N GLY A 148 -2.20 17.26 4.95
CA GLY A 148 -2.01 17.09 3.50
C GLY A 148 -1.25 18.23 2.81
N CYS A 149 -0.99 19.36 3.48
CA CYS A 149 -0.20 20.47 2.97
C CYS A 149 1.24 20.53 3.56
N GLU A 150 1.77 19.44 4.12
CA GLU A 150 3.04 19.39 4.87
C GLU A 150 4.28 19.89 4.08
N LEU A 151 4.17 20.10 2.76
CA LEU A 151 5.20 20.73 1.91
C LEU A 151 4.65 21.80 0.96
N GLY A 152 3.37 22.14 1.10
CA GLY A 152 2.69 23.13 0.27
C GLY A 152 2.59 24.50 0.95
N LYS A 153 2.10 25.48 0.21
CA LYS A 153 1.73 26.79 0.74
C LYS A 153 0.40 27.23 0.15
N TYR A 154 -0.46 27.81 0.96
CA TYR A 154 -1.69 28.41 0.43
C TYR A 154 -1.37 29.67 -0.37
N ALA A 155 -1.77 29.69 -1.63
CA ALA A 155 -1.60 30.81 -2.55
C ALA A 155 -2.69 30.76 -3.65
N PRO A 156 -2.86 31.81 -4.47
CA PRO A 156 -3.72 31.73 -5.66
C PRO A 156 -3.34 30.54 -6.55
N PRO A 157 -4.26 30.09 -7.44
CA PRO A 157 -3.96 28.97 -8.34
C PRO A 157 -2.65 29.20 -9.10
N SER A 158 -1.75 28.21 -9.05
CA SER A 158 -0.47 28.34 -9.70
C SER A 158 -0.63 28.53 -11.22
N PRO A 159 0.15 29.43 -11.86
CA PRO A 159 0.15 29.55 -13.32
C PRO A 159 0.55 28.24 -14.01
N ARG A 160 1.29 27.37 -13.30
CA ARG A 160 1.68 26.04 -13.79
C ARG A 160 0.48 25.12 -14.07
N ARG A 161 -0.71 25.44 -13.55
CA ARG A 161 -1.95 24.71 -13.88
C ARG A 161 -2.25 24.66 -15.38
N ALA A 162 -1.82 25.67 -16.14
CA ALA A 162 -2.00 25.72 -17.59
C ALA A 162 -0.85 25.08 -18.37
N GLU A 163 0.23 24.68 -17.70
CA GLU A 163 1.36 24.02 -18.34
C GLU A 163 1.05 22.55 -18.65
N VAL A 164 1.77 21.98 -19.60
CA VAL A 164 1.77 20.53 -19.82
C VAL A 164 2.51 19.87 -18.66
N PRO A 165 1.94 18.81 -18.02
CA PRO A 165 2.64 18.09 -16.96
C PRO A 165 4.00 17.55 -17.44
N PRO A 166 5.06 17.62 -16.61
CA PRO A 166 6.33 16.96 -16.91
C PRO A 166 6.13 15.44 -16.96
N TYR A 167 6.70 14.78 -17.97
CA TYR A 167 6.59 13.33 -18.23
C TYR A 167 7.94 12.63 -18.28
#